data_AF-A0A967L7Y9-F1
#
_entry.id   AF-A0A967L7Y9-F1
#
_cell.length_a   1.000
_cell.length_b   1.000
_cell.length_c   1.000
_cell.angle_alpha   90.00
_cell.angle_beta   90.00
_cell.angle_gamma   90.00
#
_symmetry.space_group_name_H-M   'P 1'
#
loop_
_entity.id
_entity.type
_entity.pdbx_description
1 polymer ?
#
loop_
_entity_poly.entity_id
_entity_poly.type
_entity_poly.pdbx_seq_one_letter_code
_entity_poly.pdbx_strand_id
1 'polypeptide(L)'
;MRIIALAILFVVMTLVGMFQLGGTMDDPMARTMVGFGFLIFTGLVAGELARLISLPRITGYLIAGMICGPYVLDLIDPDVIENLKTVDDLALALIAFTAGGELHLERV
;
A
#
# COMPACT_ATOMS: atom_id res chain seq x y z
N MET A 1 -12.75 14.68 15.09
CA MET A 1 -12.15 15.23 13.84
C MET A 1 -10.72 15.75 14.04
N ARG A 2 -10.43 16.64 15.01
CA ARG A 2 -9.05 17.17 15.22
C ARG A 2 -8.01 16.12 15.65
N ILE A 3 -8.42 15.14 16.47
CA ILE A 3 -7.54 14.05 16.94
C ILE A 3 -7.21 13.06 15.81
N ILE A 4 -8.17 12.80 14.90
CA ILE A 4 -7.97 11.93 13.74
C ILE A 4 -6.97 12.57 12.78
N ALA A 5 -7.09 13.88 12.52
CA ALA A 5 -6.14 14.61 11.67
C ALA A 5 -4.71 14.61 12.25
N LEU A 6 -4.54 14.80 13.57
CA LEU A 6 -3.23 14.74 14.22
C LEU A 6 -2.64 13.32 14.23
N ALA A 7 -3.46 12.29 14.42
CA ALA A 7 -3.01 10.90 14.37
C ALA A 7 -2.54 10.51 12.96
N ILE A 8 -3.29 10.92 11.92
CA ILE A 8 -2.91 10.71 10.51
C ILE A 8 -1.58 11.41 10.22
N LEU A 9 -1.45 12.67 10.64
CA LEU A 9 -0.26 13.47 10.37
C LEU A 9 0.98 12.96 11.11
N PHE A 10 0.80 12.47 12.34
CA PHE A 10 1.86 11.83 13.13
C PHE A 10 2.33 10.51 12.51
N VAL A 11 1.38 9.67 12.05
CA VAL A 11 1.68 8.41 11.37
C VAL A 11 2.38 8.64 10.03
N VAL A 12 1.96 9.65 9.27
CA VAL A 12 2.63 10.02 8.01
C VAL A 12 4.05 10.52 8.26
N MET A 13 4.28 11.35 9.30
CA MET A 13 5.62 11.83 9.64
C MET A 13 6.56 10.73 10.13
N THR A 14 6.08 9.77 10.93
CA THR A 14 6.92 8.63 11.37
C THR A 14 7.21 7.66 10.22
N LEU A 15 6.26 7.45 9.32
CA LEU A 15 6.45 6.64 8.13
C LEU A 15 7.51 7.22 7.18
N VAL A 16 7.43 8.52 6.87
CA VAL A 16 8.43 9.19 6.03
C VAL A 16 9.82 9.19 6.68
N GLY A 17 9.89 9.33 8.01
CA GLY A 17 11.16 9.28 8.76
C GLY A 17 11.85 7.91 8.75
N MET A 18 11.10 6.81 8.80
CA MET A 18 11.66 5.46 8.70
C MET A 18 12.24 5.14 7.31
N PHE A 19 11.66 5.70 6.25
CA PHE A 19 12.17 5.50 4.88
C PHE A 19 13.54 6.20 4.67
N GLN A 20 13.73 7.39 5.24
CA GLN A 20 15.03 8.09 5.16
C GLN A 20 16.15 7.40 5.97
N LEU A 21 15.81 6.66 7.04
CA LEU A 21 16.80 5.88 7.80
C LEU A 21 17.32 4.65 7.03
N GLY A 22 16.61 4.18 6.00
CA GLY A 22 17.04 3.11 5.10
C GLY A 22 17.89 3.57 3.91
N GLY A 23 17.98 4.88 3.66
CA GLY A 23 18.74 5.46 2.55
C GLY A 23 20.27 5.32 2.67
N THR A 24 20.78 4.84 3.80
CA THR A 24 22.22 4.58 4.01
C THR A 24 22.63 3.13 3.73
N MET A 25 21.72 2.28 3.25
CA MET A 25 22.02 0.88 2.93
C MET A 25 22.26 0.72 1.42
N ASP A 26 23.51 0.49 1.05
CA ASP A 26 23.97 0.32 -0.34
C ASP A 26 23.46 -0.99 -1.01
N ASP A 27 22.75 -1.86 -0.29
CA ASP A 27 22.23 -3.13 -0.79
C ASP A 27 20.82 -3.00 -1.43
N PRO A 28 20.65 -3.28 -2.74
CA PRO A 28 19.37 -3.15 -3.45
C PRO A 28 18.25 -4.02 -2.88
N MET A 29 18.57 -5.22 -2.40
CA MET A 29 17.59 -6.16 -1.84
C MET A 29 16.98 -5.66 -0.54
N ALA A 30 17.78 -5.02 0.32
CA ALA A 30 17.32 -4.48 1.60
C ALA A 30 16.30 -3.36 1.36
N ARG A 31 16.55 -2.50 0.36
CA ARG A 31 15.65 -1.41 -0.02
C ARG A 31 14.28 -1.92 -0.47
N THR A 32 14.25 -2.99 -1.29
CA THR A 32 12.99 -3.62 -1.74
C THR A 32 12.21 -4.24 -0.59
N MET A 33 12.87 -4.94 0.34
CA MET A 33 12.19 -5.57 1.49
C MET A 33 11.59 -4.52 2.44
N VAL A 34 12.33 -3.44 2.73
CA VAL A 34 11.84 -2.34 3.55
C VAL A 34 10.69 -1.62 2.84
N GLY A 35 10.82 -1.33 1.54
CA GLY A 35 9.77 -0.71 0.73
C GLY A 35 8.49 -1.56 0.69
N PHE A 36 8.61 -2.88 0.59
CA PHE A 36 7.46 -3.79 0.62
C PHE A 36 6.76 -3.80 1.98
N GLY A 37 7.51 -3.92 3.08
CA GLY A 37 6.94 -3.85 4.43
C GLY A 37 6.25 -2.51 4.69
N PHE A 38 6.86 -1.42 4.22
CA PHE A 38 6.30 -0.08 4.30
C PHE A 38 5.00 0.07 3.51
N LEU A 39 4.93 -0.47 2.29
CA LEU A 39 3.72 -0.48 1.46
C LEU A 39 2.57 -1.21 2.13
N ILE A 40 2.83 -2.42 2.66
CA ILE A 40 1.82 -3.21 3.37
C ILE A 40 1.32 -2.43 4.58
N PHE A 41 2.24 -1.89 5.39
CA PHE A 41 1.88 -1.17 6.60
C PHE A 41 1.05 0.08 6.30
N THR A 42 1.52 0.92 5.37
CA THR A 42 0.83 2.18 5.02
C THR A 42 -0.52 1.91 4.36
N GLY A 43 -0.59 0.92 3.48
CA GLY A 43 -1.86 0.44 2.92
C GLY A 43 -2.81 0.02 4.03
N LEU A 44 -2.40 -0.87 4.93
CA LEU A 44 -3.26 -1.40 5.99
C LEU A 44 -3.82 -0.29 6.90
N VAL A 45 -2.97 0.67 7.29
CA VAL A 45 -3.39 1.86 8.04
C VAL A 45 -4.38 2.71 7.24
N ALA A 46 -4.07 3.01 5.97
CA ALA A 46 -4.93 3.85 5.15
C ALA A 46 -6.28 3.20 4.81
N GLY A 47 -6.34 1.88 4.64
CA GLY A 47 -7.60 1.15 4.47
C GLY A 47 -8.46 1.18 5.73
N GLU A 48 -7.85 1.16 6.91
CA GLU A 48 -8.57 1.31 8.18
C GLU A 48 -9.07 2.75 8.37
N LEU A 49 -8.27 3.74 7.99
CA LEU A 49 -8.70 5.15 7.95
C LEU A 49 -9.84 5.36 6.95
N ALA A 50 -9.78 4.73 5.77
CA ALA A 50 -10.84 4.79 4.76
C ALA A 50 -12.15 4.20 5.31
N ARG A 51 -12.09 3.12 6.08
CA ARG A 51 -13.26 2.56 6.77
C ARG A 51 -13.88 3.56 7.75
N LEU A 52 -13.06 4.33 8.47
CA LEU A 52 -13.54 5.32 9.44
C LEU A 52 -14.31 6.48 8.79
N ILE A 53 -14.03 6.78 7.52
CA ILE A 53 -14.74 7.78 6.71
C ILE A 53 -15.81 7.15 5.80
N SER A 54 -16.26 5.93 6.09
CA SER A 54 -17.29 5.19 5.35
C SER A 54 -16.95 4.89 3.88
N LEU A 55 -15.66 4.82 3.52
CA LEU A 55 -15.20 4.40 2.20
C LEU A 55 -14.80 2.92 2.19
N PRO A 56 -14.91 2.22 1.04
CA PRO A 56 -14.41 0.86 0.89
C PRO A 56 -12.90 0.81 1.17
N ARG A 57 -12.43 -0.20 1.92
CA ARG A 57 -11.00 -0.34 2.29
C ARG A 57 -10.05 -0.27 1.10
N ILE A 58 -10.45 -0.84 -0.05
CA ILE A 58 -9.64 -0.85 -1.28
C ILE A 58 -9.32 0.55 -1.78
N THR A 59 -10.22 1.53 -1.57
CA THR A 59 -9.96 2.93 -1.92
C THR A 59 -8.86 3.53 -1.06
N GLY A 60 -8.81 3.18 0.24
CA GLY A 60 -7.73 3.60 1.14
C GLY A 60 -6.38 3.03 0.74
N TYR A 61 -6.34 1.77 0.29
CA TYR A 61 -5.13 1.13 -0.23
C TYR A 61 -4.62 1.84 -1.49
N LEU A 62 -5.51 2.16 -2.43
CA LEU A 62 -5.15 2.87 -3.66
C LEU A 62 -4.64 4.29 -3.39
N ILE A 63 -5.28 5.02 -2.48
CA ILE A 63 -4.85 6.38 -2.10
C ILE A 63 -3.47 6.34 -1.43
N ALA A 64 -3.24 5.39 -0.52
CA ALA A 64 -1.92 5.18 0.07
C ALA A 64 -0.84 4.90 -0.98
N GLY A 65 -1.09 3.98 -1.92
CA GLY A 65 -0.17 3.68 -3.00
C GLY A 65 0.11 4.88 -3.90
N MET A 66 -0.91 5.68 -4.22
CA MET A 66 -0.76 6.91 -5.00
C MET A 66 0.11 7.95 -4.28
N ILE A 67 -0.10 8.14 -2.99
CA ILE A 67 0.66 9.10 -2.16
C ILE A 67 2.11 8.61 -1.98
N CYS A 68 2.31 7.33 -1.67
CA CYS A 68 3.64 6.75 -1.43
C CYS A 68 4.42 6.46 -2.72
N GLY A 69 3.76 6.45 -3.87
CA GLY A 69 4.39 6.18 -5.16
C GLY A 69 5.29 7.32 -5.66
N PRO A 70 6.00 7.08 -6.78
CA PRO A 70 6.96 8.01 -7.39
C PRO A 70 6.32 9.34 -7.83
N TYR A 71 5.00 9.36 -8.00
CA TYR A 71 4.28 10.51 -8.55
C TYR A 71 3.95 11.61 -7.54
N VAL A 72 3.93 11.32 -6.23
CA VAL A 72 3.49 12.31 -5.23
C VAL A 72 4.57 12.60 -4.19
N LEU A 73 5.04 11.60 -3.43
CA LEU A 73 6.10 11.81 -2.44
C LEU A 73 7.46 11.19 -2.86
N ASP A 74 7.51 10.41 -3.94
CA ASP A 74 8.73 9.74 -4.41
C ASP A 74 9.41 8.85 -3.36
N LEU A 75 8.58 8.19 -2.54
CA LEU A 75 9.05 7.30 -1.47
C LEU A 75 9.42 5.90 -1.96
N ILE A 76 9.13 5.53 -3.20
CA ILE A 76 9.35 4.16 -3.67
C ILE A 76 10.00 4.21 -5.04
N ASP A 77 11.24 3.73 -5.10
CA ASP A 77 12.01 3.64 -6.34
C ASP A 77 11.31 2.76 -7.37
N PRO A 78 11.39 3.12 -8.67
CA PRO A 78 10.83 2.32 -9.76
C PRO A 78 11.29 0.86 -9.75
N ASP A 79 12.55 0.60 -9.39
CA ASP A 79 13.10 -0.75 -9.28
C ASP A 79 12.35 -1.59 -8.23
N VAL A 80 11.95 -0.99 -7.10
CA VAL A 80 11.17 -1.67 -6.06
C VAL A 80 9.79 -2.03 -6.61
N ILE A 81 9.16 -1.15 -7.37
CA ILE A 81 7.84 -1.40 -7.99
C ILE A 81 7.95 -2.56 -8.99
N GLU A 82 8.98 -2.58 -9.82
CA GLU A 82 9.20 -3.66 -10.79
C GLU A 82 9.41 -5.01 -10.10
N ASN A 83 10.21 -5.05 -9.03
CA ASN A 83 10.40 -6.26 -8.22
C ASN A 83 9.10 -6.76 -7.56
N LEU A 84 8.17 -5.86 -7.24
CA LEU A 84 6.88 -6.19 -6.64
C LEU A 84 5.82 -6.64 -7.66
N LYS A 85 6.06 -6.49 -8.96
CA LYS A 85 5.11 -6.86 -10.01
C LYS A 85 4.66 -8.32 -9.92
N THR A 86 5.56 -9.24 -9.58
CA THR A 86 5.22 -10.67 -9.41
C THR A 86 4.19 -10.88 -8.31
N VAL A 87 4.26 -10.08 -7.23
CA VAL A 87 3.31 -10.15 -6.11
C VAL A 87 1.96 -9.56 -6.52
N ASP A 88 1.96 -8.49 -7.32
CA ASP A 88 0.75 -7.87 -7.87
C ASP A 88 0.00 -8.83 -8.82
N ASP A 89 0.72 -9.48 -9.74
CA ASP A 89 0.15 -10.48 -10.66
C ASP A 89 -0.50 -11.64 -9.88
N LEU A 90 0.16 -12.12 -8.81
CA LEU A 90 -0.39 -13.14 -7.93
C LEU A 90 -1.64 -12.66 -7.18
N ALA A 91 -1.62 -11.44 -6.65
CA ALA A 91 -2.76 -10.86 -5.95
C ALA A 91 -3.97 -10.71 -6.88
N LEU A 92 -3.76 -10.25 -8.12
CA LEU A 92 -4.81 -10.12 -9.13
C LEU A 92 -5.38 -11.49 -9.51
N ALA A 93 -4.54 -12.51 -9.67
CA ALA A 93 -4.98 -13.88 -9.93
C ALA A 93 -5.85 -14.43 -8.80
N LEU A 94 -5.48 -14.18 -7.53
CA LEU A 94 -6.28 -14.59 -6.37
C LEU A 94 -7.61 -13.84 -6.31
N ILE A 95 -7.63 -12.53 -6.56
CA ILE A 95 -8.86 -11.72 -6.61
C ILE A 95 -9.81 -12.25 -7.69
N ALA A 96 -9.30 -12.51 -8.90
CA ALA A 96 -10.08 -13.04 -10.01
C ALA A 96 -10.60 -14.46 -9.72
N PHE A 97 -9.77 -15.30 -9.08
CA PHE A 97 -10.17 -16.65 -8.68
C PHE A 97 -11.29 -16.62 -7.62
N THR A 98 -11.18 -15.77 -6.60
CA THR A 98 -12.24 -15.59 -5.59
C THR A 98 -13.53 -15.06 -6.22
N ALA A 99 -13.44 -14.03 -7.08
CA ALA A 99 -14.60 -13.50 -7.79
C ALA A 99 -15.25 -14.56 -8.70
N GLY A 100 -14.45 -15.38 -9.38
CA GLY A 100 -14.92 -16.49 -10.20
C GLY A 100 -15.64 -17.58 -9.39
N GLY A 101 -15.20 -17.84 -8.14
CA GLY A 101 -15.83 -18.79 -7.24
C GLY A 101 -17.19 -18.35 -6.70
N GLU A 102 -17.48 -17.04 -6.64
CA GLU A 102 -18.79 -16.50 -6.22
C GLU A 102 -19.84 -16.46 -7.35
N LEU A 103 -19.45 -16.80 -8.59
CA LEU A 103 -20.35 -16.81 -9.74
C LEU A 103 -21.38 -17.95 -9.63
N HIS A 104 -22.64 -17.58 -9.37
CA HIS A 104 -23.77 -18.52 -9.41
C HIS A 104 -24.28 -18.65 -10.84
N LEU A 105 -23.92 -19.76 -11.50
CA LEU A 105 -24.27 -20.05 -12.90
C LEU A 105 -25.75 -20.46 -13.11
N GLU A 106 -26.57 -20.46 -12.05
CA GLU A 106 -27.96 -20.95 -12.08
C GLU A 106 -28.96 -19.95 -12.71
N ARG A 107 -28.46 -18.91 -13.38
CA ARG A 107 -29.30 -17.91 -14.04
C ARG A 107 -28.81 -17.55 -15.44
N VAL A 108 -28.55 -18.57 -16.26
CA VAL A 108 -28.43 -18.44 -17.72
C VAL A 108 -29.25 -19.54 -18.39
#